data_AF-A0A7X7VYE7-F1
#
_entry.id   AF-A0A7X7VYE7-F1
#
_cell.length_a   1.000
_cell.length_b   1.000
_cell.length_c   1.000
_cell.angle_alpha   90.00
_cell.angle_beta   90.00
_cell.angle_gamma   90.00
#
_symmetry.space_group_name_H-M   'P 1'
#
loop_
_entity.id
_entity.type
_entity.pdbx_description
1 polymer ?
#
loop_
_entity_poly.entity_id
_entity_poly.type
_entity_poly.pdbx_seq_one_letter_code
_entity_poly.pdbx_strand_id
1 'polypeptide(L)' 'MSESESRKDISNWEELFDMTYEYLTFLVEQHEVTHDMIVKTTYDILRNAGYKYTYDDVEKVYYDGF' A
#
# COMPACT_ATOMS: atom_id res chain seq x y z
N MET A 1 22.09 12.01 -18.78
CA MET A 1 21.82 10.60 -19.12
C MET A 1 20.86 10.08 -18.09
N SER A 2 19.79 9.43 -18.56
CA SER A 2 18.53 9.19 -17.86
C SER A 2 18.72 8.50 -16.51
N GLU A 3 18.32 9.20 -15.43
CA GLU A 3 17.98 8.55 -14.17
C GLU A 3 16.75 7.69 -14.44
N SER A 4 16.97 6.45 -14.86
CA SER A 4 16.02 5.40 -14.55
C SER A 4 16.02 5.29 -13.03
N GLU A 5 15.26 6.16 -12.37
CA GLU A 5 14.92 6.04 -10.95
C GLU A 5 14.27 4.66 -10.81
N SER A 6 15.10 3.68 -10.45
CA SER A 6 14.74 2.28 -10.28
C SER A 6 13.50 2.26 -9.38
N ARG A 7 12.36 1.89 -9.97
CA ARG A 7 11.12 1.65 -9.22
C ARG A 7 11.52 0.69 -8.10
N LYS A 8 11.37 1.11 -6.84
CA LYS A 8 11.63 0.22 -5.72
C LYS A 8 10.52 -0.83 -5.77
N ASP A 9 10.87 -2.01 -6.27
CA ASP A 9 9.92 -3.11 -6.38
C ASP A 9 9.63 -3.66 -4.99
N ILE A 10 8.34 -3.85 -4.70
CA ILE A 10 7.87 -4.47 -3.47
C ILE A 10 7.63 -5.94 -3.78
N SER A 11 8.35 -6.82 -3.10
CA SER A 11 8.21 -8.26 -3.27
C SER A 11 7.22 -8.89 -2.30
N ASN A 12 6.87 -8.20 -1.20
CA ASN A 12 5.97 -8.72 -0.16
C ASN A 12 4.76 -7.81 0.05
N TRP A 13 3.86 -7.79 -0.92
CA TRP A 13 2.64 -6.97 -0.86
C TRP A 13 1.64 -7.45 0.19
N GLU A 14 1.53 -8.75 0.39
CA GLU A 14 0.63 -9.37 1.37
C GLU A 14 0.92 -8.85 2.78
N GLU A 15 2.18 -8.96 3.23
CA GLU A 15 2.60 -8.45 4.54
C GLU A 15 2.36 -6.94 4.69
N LEU A 16 2.57 -6.16 3.62
CA LEU A 16 2.31 -4.72 3.65
C LEU A 16 0.82 -4.40 3.84
N PHE A 17 -0.07 -5.14 3.18
CA PHE A 17 -1.51 -4.97 3.35
C PHE A 17 -1.98 -5.43 4.73
N ASP A 18 -1.47 -6.55 5.23
CA ASP A 18 -1.76 -7.04 6.58
C ASP A 18 -1.32 -6.04 7.65
N MET A 19 -0.09 -5.54 7.55
CA MET A 19 0.40 -4.48 8.45
C MET A 19 -0.44 -3.20 8.34
N THR A 20 -0.93 -2.86 7.15
CA THR A 20 -1.80 -1.69 6.97
C THR A 20 -3.16 -1.91 7.65
N TYR A 21 -3.74 -3.11 7.53
CA TYR A 21 -4.96 -3.48 8.22
C TYR A 21 -4.78 -3.44 9.75
N GLU A 22 -3.69 -4.00 10.26
CA GLU A 22 -3.36 -3.98 11.70
C GLU A 22 -3.14 -2.55 12.19
N TYR A 23 -2.44 -1.71 11.43
CA TYR A 23 -2.27 -0.29 11.73
C TYR A 23 -3.62 0.41 11.87
N LEU A 24 -4.52 0.24 10.91
CA LEU A 24 -5.85 0.84 10.94
C LEU A 24 -6.69 0.34 12.11
N THR A 25 -6.64 -0.96 12.38
CA THR A 25 -7.45 -1.61 13.42
C THR A 25 -6.96 -1.26 14.83
N PHE A 26 -5.64 -1.32 15.07
CA PHE A 26 -5.08 -1.24 16.42
C PHE A 26 -4.54 0.13 16.79
N LEU A 27 -3.91 0.85 15.86
CA LEU A 27 -3.28 2.14 16.16
C LEU A 27 -4.22 3.32 15.90
N VAL A 28 -5.06 3.20 14.88
CA VAL A 28 -6.06 4.22 14.53
C VAL A 28 -7.45 3.86 15.10
N GLU A 29 -7.57 2.70 15.76
CA GLU A 29 -8.79 2.20 16.40
C GLU A 29 -10.02 2.24 15.47
N GLN A 30 -9.81 1.97 14.18
CA GLN A 30 -10.92 1.92 13.21
C GLN A 30 -11.72 0.63 13.39
N HIS A 31 -12.97 0.79 13.80
CA HIS A 31 -13.87 -0.34 14.05
C HIS A 31 -14.40 -1.01 12.77
N GLU A 32 -14.37 -0.32 11.63
CA GLU A 32 -14.81 -0.84 10.34
C GLU A 32 -13.77 -0.49 9.27
N VAL A 33 -12.75 -1.35 9.15
CA VAL A 33 -11.69 -1.20 8.14
C VAL A 33 -12.21 -1.73 6.80
N THR A 34 -12.37 -0.82 5.84
CA THR A 34 -12.77 -1.17 4.47
C THR A 34 -11.55 -1.43 3.58
N HIS A 35 -11.75 -2.17 2.49
CA HIS A 35 -10.70 -2.41 1.48
C HIS A 35 -10.15 -1.09 0.91
N ASP A 36 -11.01 -0.11 0.64
CA ASP A 36 -10.60 1.22 0.16
C ASP A 36 -9.67 1.92 1.16
N MET A 37 -9.96 1.81 2.46
CA MET A 37 -9.08 2.36 3.50
C MET A 37 -7.71 1.69 3.51
N ILE A 38 -7.65 0.37 3.32
CA ILE A 38 -6.39 -0.37 3.25
C ILE A 38 -5.60 0.10 2.02
N VAL A 39 -6.19 0.06 0.83
CA VAL A 39 -5.53 0.47 -0.44
C VAL A 39 -5.04 1.90 -0.35
N LYS A 40 -5.87 2.84 0.12
CA LYS A 40 -5.51 4.25 0.26
C LYS A 40 -4.39 4.46 1.28
N THR A 41 -4.47 3.81 2.44
CA THR A 41 -3.46 3.95 3.49
C THR A 41 -2.13 3.34 3.05
N THR A 42 -2.15 2.18 2.38
CA THR A 42 -0.96 1.58 1.78
C THR A 42 -0.36 2.50 0.72
N TYR A 43 -1.17 3.09 -0.17
CA TYR A 43 -0.71 4.09 -1.13
C TYR A 43 -0.03 5.29 -0.44
N ASP A 44 -0.64 5.83 0.62
CA ASP A 44 -0.07 6.96 1.37
C ASP A 44 1.25 6.59 2.06
N ILE A 45 1.36 5.39 2.63
CA ILE A 45 2.61 4.85 3.21
C ILE A 45 3.71 4.79 2.14
N LEU A 46 3.40 4.21 0.98
CA LEU A 46 4.36 4.04 -0.12
C LEU A 46 4.81 5.39 -0.69
N ARG A 47 3.88 6.31 -0.89
CA ARG A 47 4.17 7.67 -1.34
C ARG A 47 5.08 8.39 -0.36
N ASN A 48 4.80 8.31 0.95
CA ASN A 48 5.61 8.93 1.99
C ASN A 48 7.02 8.31 2.09
N ALA A 49 7.15 7.01 1.81
CA ALA A 49 8.44 6.32 1.73
C ALA A 49 9.20 6.52 0.41
N GLY A 50 8.66 7.34 -0.51
CA GLY A 50 9.29 7.68 -1.79
C GLY A 50 9.18 6.60 -2.86
N TYR A 51 8.24 5.66 -2.73
CA TYR A 51 7.94 4.69 -3.77
C TYR A 51 7.10 5.33 -4.89
N LYS A 52 7.29 4.82 -6.10
CA LYS A 52 6.65 5.34 -7.32
C LYS A 52 5.52 4.41 -7.79
N TYR A 53 4.56 4.18 -6.90
CA TYR A 53 3.31 3.50 -7.22
C TYR A 53 2.19 4.54 -7.31
N THR A 54 1.31 4.36 -8.29
CA THR A 54 0.04 5.07 -8.36
C THR A 54 -0.99 4.37 -7.47
N TYR A 55 -2.10 5.05 -7.20
CA TYR A 55 -3.22 4.41 -6.51
C TYR A 55 -3.69 3.16 -7.27
N ASP A 56 -3.90 3.29 -8.59
CA ASP A 56 -4.32 2.20 -9.46
C ASP A 56 -3.33 1.01 -9.45
N ASP A 57 -2.02 1.25 -9.33
CA ASP A 57 -1.05 0.16 -9.19
C ASP A 57 -1.28 -0.63 -7.89
N VAL A 58 -1.48 0.07 -6.76
CA VAL A 58 -1.71 -0.53 -5.44
C VAL A 58 -3.06 -1.24 -5.41
N GLU A 59 -4.09 -0.60 -5.91
CA GLU A 59 -5.45 -1.15 -6.02
C GLU A 59 -5.44 -2.44 -6.85
N LYS A 60 -4.78 -2.41 -8.01
CA LYS A 60 -4.66 -3.58 -8.86
C LYS A 60 -3.97 -4.73 -8.15
N VAL A 61 -2.87 -4.49 -7.45
CA VAL A 61 -2.18 -5.56 -6.71
C VAL A 61 -3.05 -6.12 -5.57
N TYR A 62 -3.80 -5.26 -4.89
CA TYR A 62 -4.71 -5.66 -3.82
C TYR A 62 -5.82 -6.60 -4.32
N TYR A 63 -6.41 -6.31 -5.49
CA TYR A 63 -7.51 -7.10 -6.06
C TYR A 63 -7.06 -8.22 -7.03
N ASP A 64 -5.85 -8.17 -7.60
CA ASP A 64 -5.29 -9.24 -8.45
C ASP A 64 -4.67 -10.37 -7.62
N GLY A 65 -4.34 -10.11 -6.34
CA GLY A 65 -3.64 -11.01 -5.44
C GLY A 65 -4.49 -11.62 -4.32
N PHE A 66 -5.81 -11.40 -4.32
CA PHE A 66 -6.77 -11.97 -3.38
C PHE A 66 -8.00 -12.54 -4.08
#